data_AF-A0A9W6KW66-F1
#
_entry.id   AF-A0A9W6KW66-F1
#
_cell.length_a   1.000
_cell.length_b   1.000
_cell.length_c   1.000
_cell.angle_alpha   90.00
_cell.angle_beta   90.00
_cell.angle_gamma   90.00
#
_symmetry.space_group_name_H-M   'P 1'
#
loop_
_entity.id
_entity.type
_entity.pdbx_description
1 polymer ?
#
loop_
_entity_poly.entity_id
_entity_poly.type
_entity_poly.pdbx_seq_one_letter_code
_entity_poly.pdbx_strand_id
1 'polypeptide(L)'
;MHDRSAGTERSRPYRAGMEYPEVTEADVTTLIDAAVAEVLSIAAGWLGWDGRPVVFDGNAWTPHKSLRRVADHLIDHLAEIECRLAGIEPLADHWHGRAVTTHADVARFTESDLDEATSRLTRLAVAYRARLRGLAPDVLDLRPDAATWTVREVVHHVSEVTYYARAMATG
;
A
#
# COMPACT_ATOMS: atom_id res chain seq x y z
N MET A 1 -24.79 34.28 26.39
CA MET A 1 -25.38 32.98 26.02
C MET A 1 -24.89 32.64 24.63
N HIS A 2 -23.82 31.86 24.53
CA HIS A 2 -23.33 31.28 23.27
C HIS A 2 -24.17 30.04 22.94
N ASP A 3 -24.65 29.91 21.70
CA ASP A 3 -24.64 28.62 20.95
C ASP A 3 -25.10 28.84 19.50
N ARG A 4 -24.18 28.76 18.54
CA ARG A 4 -24.02 27.69 17.53
C ARG A 4 -25.17 27.52 16.53
N SER A 5 -25.08 28.25 15.43
CA SER A 5 -25.59 27.79 14.14
C SER A 5 -24.44 27.08 13.42
N ALA A 6 -24.58 25.76 13.29
CA ALA A 6 -23.63 24.88 12.62
C ALA A 6 -23.36 25.36 11.19
N GLY A 7 -22.10 25.68 10.91
CA GLY A 7 -21.62 25.81 9.54
C GLY A 7 -21.61 24.42 8.91
N THR A 8 -22.37 24.24 7.83
CA THR A 8 -22.30 23.08 6.95
C THR A 8 -20.88 23.02 6.39
N GLU A 9 -20.03 22.18 6.99
CA GLU A 9 -18.70 21.90 6.49
C GLU A 9 -18.87 21.10 5.19
N ARG A 10 -18.87 21.84 4.08
CA ARG A 10 -18.83 21.26 2.73
C ARG A 10 -17.64 20.32 2.67
N SER A 11 -17.92 19.04 2.47
CA SER A 11 -16.95 18.00 2.16
C SER A 11 -15.89 18.57 1.21
N ARG A 12 -14.63 18.57 1.65
CA ARG A 12 -13.51 18.96 0.78
C ARG A 12 -13.54 18.04 -0.43
N PRO A 13 -13.52 18.56 -1.67
CA PRO A 13 -13.43 17.70 -2.84
C PRO A 13 -12.11 16.92 -2.79
N TYR A 14 -12.22 15.61 -2.97
CA TYR A 14 -11.11 14.70 -3.18
C TYR A 14 -10.36 15.15 -4.45
N ARG A 15 -9.11 15.62 -4.23
CA ARG A 15 -8.02 15.92 -5.16
C ARG A 15 -8.38 16.12 -6.65
N ALA A 16 -8.49 17.39 -7.06
CA ALA A 16 -8.33 17.79 -8.45
C ALA A 16 -6.85 17.61 -8.87
N GLY A 17 -6.59 16.81 -9.92
CA GLY A 17 -5.25 16.56 -10.48
C GLY A 17 -4.78 15.10 -10.44
N MET A 18 -5.70 14.14 -10.36
CA MET A 18 -5.36 12.71 -10.23
C MET A 18 -4.79 12.17 -11.55
N GLU A 19 -3.48 11.96 -11.58
CA GLU A 19 -2.84 11.11 -12.56
C GLU A 19 -3.36 9.68 -12.33
N TYR A 20 -3.95 9.08 -13.36
CA TYR A 20 -4.43 7.70 -13.28
C TYR A 20 -3.22 6.75 -13.22
N PRO A 21 -3.27 5.65 -12.45
CA PRO A 21 -2.22 4.66 -12.45
C PRO A 21 -2.00 4.13 -13.86
N GLU A 22 -0.75 3.87 -14.22
CA GLU A 22 -0.45 3.19 -15.47
C GLU A 22 -0.99 1.76 -15.40
N VAL A 23 -1.91 1.43 -16.31
CA VAL A 23 -2.50 0.10 -16.44
C VAL A 23 -1.86 -0.59 -17.64
N THR A 24 -1.47 -1.85 -17.45
CA THR A 24 -0.91 -2.71 -18.50
C THR A 24 -1.80 -3.93 -18.72
N GLU A 25 -1.54 -4.70 -19.77
CA GLU A 25 -2.27 -5.94 -20.07
C GLU A 25 -1.91 -7.12 -19.14
N ALA A 26 -1.14 -6.86 -18.08
CA ALA A 26 -0.73 -7.88 -17.13
C ALA A 26 -1.93 -8.46 -16.38
N ASP A 27 -1.86 -9.76 -16.06
CA ASP A 27 -2.86 -10.43 -15.25
C ASP A 27 -2.83 -9.89 -13.81
N VAL A 28 -3.84 -9.09 -13.45
CA VAL A 28 -4.00 -8.48 -12.12
C VAL A 28 -3.94 -9.51 -10.98
N THR A 29 -4.28 -10.77 -11.23
CA THR A 29 -4.22 -11.82 -10.20
C THR A 29 -2.78 -12.21 -9.81
N THR A 30 -1.78 -11.73 -10.57
CA THR A 30 -0.35 -12.05 -10.37
C THR A 30 0.50 -10.86 -9.94
N LEU A 31 0.01 -9.63 -10.11
CA LEU A 31 0.78 -8.41 -9.87
C LEU A 31 1.26 -8.28 -8.43
N ILE A 32 0.38 -8.53 -7.45
CA ILE A 32 0.73 -8.41 -6.03
C ILE A 32 1.67 -9.53 -5.59
N ASP A 33 1.52 -10.74 -6.12
CA ASP A 33 2.44 -11.84 -5.86
C ASP A 33 3.86 -11.48 -6.35
N ALA A 34 3.98 -10.94 -7.57
CA ALA A 34 5.25 -10.52 -8.14
C ALA A 34 5.88 -9.37 -7.34
N ALA A 35 5.10 -8.36 -6.98
CA ALA A 35 5.58 -7.22 -6.20
C ALA A 35 6.06 -7.64 -4.81
N VAL A 36 5.32 -8.51 -4.11
CA VAL A 36 5.72 -9.04 -2.79
C VAL A 36 6.97 -9.90 -2.90
N ALA A 37 7.09 -10.74 -3.94
CA ALA A 37 8.30 -11.52 -4.16
C ALA A 37 9.53 -10.63 -4.38
N GLU A 38 9.41 -9.55 -5.15
CA GLU A 38 10.48 -8.58 -5.33
C GLU A 38 10.84 -7.88 -4.01
N VAL A 39 9.85 -7.39 -3.26
CA VAL A 39 10.07 -6.76 -1.95
C VAL A 39 10.85 -7.68 -1.01
N LEU A 40 10.45 -8.95 -0.89
CA LEU A 40 11.10 -9.91 -0.02
C LEU A 40 12.51 -10.27 -0.50
N SER A 41 12.72 -10.33 -1.83
CA SER A 41 14.05 -10.52 -2.41
C SER A 41 14.99 -9.36 -2.08
N ILE A 42 14.52 -8.12 -2.12
CA ILE A 42 15.30 -6.95 -1.72
C ILE A 42 15.54 -6.99 -0.19
N ALA A 43 14.51 -7.33 0.58
CA ALA A 43 14.56 -7.33 2.03
C ALA A 43 15.57 -8.33 2.61
N ALA A 44 15.77 -9.47 1.93
CA ALA A 44 16.81 -10.43 2.30
C ALA A 44 18.22 -9.81 2.32
N GLY A 45 18.47 -8.81 1.47
CA GLY A 45 19.73 -8.07 1.43
C GLY A 45 19.95 -7.10 2.59
N TRP A 46 18.93 -6.85 3.43
CA TRP A 46 19.05 -5.95 4.58
C TRP A 46 19.51 -6.65 5.85
N LEU A 47 19.68 -7.98 5.83
CA LEU A 47 20.27 -8.70 6.96
C LEU A 47 21.68 -8.15 7.24
N GLY A 48 21.92 -7.77 8.48
CA GLY A 48 23.16 -7.09 8.87
C GLY A 48 23.20 -5.59 8.60
N TRP A 49 22.05 -4.96 8.28
CA TRP A 49 21.92 -3.51 8.21
C TRP A 49 22.57 -2.81 9.42
N ASP A 50 23.35 -1.76 9.16
CA ASP A 50 24.25 -1.11 10.12
C ASP A 50 23.55 -0.18 11.12
N GLY A 51 22.21 -0.11 11.05
CA GLY A 51 21.39 0.77 11.87
C GLY A 51 21.26 2.20 11.35
N ARG A 52 21.86 2.54 10.20
CA ARG A 52 21.77 3.89 9.62
C ARG A 52 20.66 3.98 8.56
N PRO A 53 19.70 4.90 8.72
CA PRO A 53 18.67 5.09 7.71
C PRO A 53 19.23 5.53 6.35
N VAL A 54 18.61 5.07 5.27
CA VAL A 54 18.86 5.58 3.91
C VAL A 54 17.96 6.79 3.68
N VAL A 55 18.52 7.93 3.27
CA VAL A 55 17.72 9.12 2.95
C VAL A 55 17.37 9.10 1.47
N PHE A 56 16.08 8.94 1.16
CA PHE A 56 15.57 8.89 -0.21
C PHE A 56 14.20 9.57 -0.32
N ASP A 57 14.00 10.36 -1.37
CA ASP A 57 12.80 11.18 -1.60
C ASP A 57 12.40 12.02 -0.36
N GLY A 58 13.39 12.61 0.31
CA GLY A 58 13.18 13.40 1.53
C GLY A 58 12.77 12.62 2.78
N ASN A 59 12.83 11.29 2.75
CA ASN A 59 12.43 10.41 3.85
C ASN A 59 13.61 9.57 4.36
N ALA A 60 13.67 9.35 5.67
CA ALA A 60 14.59 8.37 6.26
C ALA A 60 13.96 6.97 6.18
N TRP A 61 14.58 6.06 5.44
CA TRP A 61 14.14 4.68 5.25
C TRP A 61 14.96 3.73 6.10
N THR A 62 14.28 2.74 6.67
CA THR A 62 14.86 1.63 7.42
C THR A 62 14.19 0.34 6.96
N PRO A 63 14.79 -0.84 7.20
CA PRO A 63 14.19 -2.12 6.83
C PRO A 63 12.75 -2.26 7.38
N HIS A 64 12.57 -1.94 8.66
CA HIS A 64 11.27 -2.03 9.34
C HIS A 64 10.25 -1.03 8.78
N LYS A 65 10.65 0.22 8.52
CA LYS A 65 9.75 1.20 7.89
C LYS A 65 9.31 0.76 6.51
N SER A 66 10.24 0.25 5.69
CA SER A 66 9.94 -0.21 4.35
C SER A 66 8.91 -1.35 4.38
N LEU A 67 9.13 -2.38 5.22
CA LEU A 67 8.19 -3.50 5.35
C LEU A 67 6.84 -3.09 5.94
N ARG A 68 6.85 -2.18 6.94
CA ARG A 68 5.62 -1.62 7.50
C ARG A 68 4.84 -0.89 6.42
N ARG A 69 5.46 -0.02 5.63
CA ARG A 69 4.78 0.72 4.55
C ARG A 69 4.26 -0.19 3.45
N VAL A 70 4.96 -1.30 3.15
CA VAL A 70 4.45 -2.34 2.26
C VAL A 70 3.18 -2.96 2.83
N ALA A 71 3.22 -3.42 4.08
CA ALA A 71 2.07 -4.06 4.71
C ALA A 71 0.88 -3.10 4.85
N ASP A 72 1.12 -1.88 5.33
CA ASP A 72 0.11 -0.82 5.44
C ASP A 72 -0.55 -0.61 4.07
N HIS A 73 0.23 -0.35 3.02
CA HIS A 73 -0.34 -0.06 1.70
C HIS A 73 -1.16 -1.22 1.11
N LEU A 74 -0.71 -2.46 1.33
CA LEU A 74 -1.49 -3.66 0.94
C LEU A 74 -2.78 -3.78 1.75
N ILE A 75 -2.77 -3.48 3.05
CA ILE A 75 -3.99 -3.61 3.87
C ILE A 75 -4.99 -2.51 3.52
N ASP A 76 -4.52 -1.28 3.35
CA ASP A 76 -5.35 -0.12 3.01
C ASP A 76 -6.18 -0.37 1.76
N HIS A 77 -5.51 -0.73 0.67
CA HIS A 77 -6.20 -0.94 -0.60
C HIS A 77 -6.96 -2.27 -0.67
N LEU A 78 -6.57 -3.29 0.11
CA LEU A 78 -7.41 -4.49 0.24
C LEU A 78 -8.72 -4.13 0.94
N ALA A 79 -8.66 -3.35 2.02
CA ALA A 79 -9.85 -2.87 2.72
C ALA A 79 -10.73 -2.00 1.81
N GLU A 80 -10.13 -1.10 1.02
CA GLU A 80 -10.83 -0.30 0.00
C GLU A 80 -11.59 -1.20 -1.00
N ILE A 81 -10.92 -2.21 -1.57
CA ILE A 81 -11.53 -3.14 -2.52
C ILE A 81 -12.68 -3.91 -1.85
N GLU A 82 -12.48 -4.43 -0.64
CA GLU A 82 -13.50 -5.19 0.09
C GLU A 82 -14.74 -4.33 0.41
N CYS A 83 -14.53 -3.12 0.91
CA CYS A 83 -15.61 -2.15 1.18
C CYS A 83 -16.40 -1.84 -0.09
N ARG A 84 -15.70 -1.52 -1.20
CA ARG A 84 -16.34 -1.22 -2.48
C ARG A 84 -17.17 -2.37 -3.01
N LEU A 85 -16.64 -3.59 -2.99
CA LEU A 85 -17.37 -4.78 -3.45
C LEU A 85 -18.59 -5.10 -2.57
N ALA A 86 -18.57 -4.70 -1.30
CA ALA A 86 -19.70 -4.83 -0.38
C ALA A 86 -20.69 -3.66 -0.46
N GLY A 87 -20.43 -2.61 -1.26
CA GLY A 87 -21.24 -1.39 -1.28
C GLY A 87 -21.14 -0.57 0.01
N ILE A 88 -20.03 -0.67 0.73
CA ILE A 88 -19.74 0.04 1.98
C ILE A 88 -18.70 1.13 1.68
N GLU A 89 -18.89 2.32 2.25
CA GLU A 89 -17.91 3.41 2.12
C GLU A 89 -16.57 3.01 2.77
N PRO A 90 -15.43 3.07 2.06
CA PRO A 90 -14.12 2.81 2.64
C PRO A 90 -13.80 3.79 3.78
N LEU A 91 -13.17 3.29 4.83
CA LEU A 91 -12.63 4.14 5.88
C LEU A 91 -11.36 4.82 5.38
N ALA A 92 -11.23 6.13 5.60
CA ALA A 92 -10.02 6.86 5.23
C ALA A 92 -8.80 6.38 6.03
N ASP A 93 -7.67 6.18 5.34
CA ASP A 93 -6.39 5.91 5.99
C ASP A 93 -5.94 7.10 6.85
N HIS A 94 -5.55 6.79 8.08
CA HIS A 94 -4.95 7.73 9.04
C HIS A 94 -3.59 7.25 9.54
N TRP A 95 -3.03 6.21 8.94
CA TRP A 95 -1.69 5.74 9.27
C TRP A 95 -0.66 6.80 8.94
N HIS A 96 0.41 6.76 9.72
CA HIS A 96 1.58 7.59 9.46
C HIS A 96 2.22 7.12 8.15
N GLY A 97 1.96 7.89 7.10
CA GLY A 97 2.52 7.67 5.77
C GLY A 97 4.05 7.77 5.73
N ARG A 98 4.61 7.75 4.52
CA ARG A 98 6.07 7.67 4.33
C ARG A 98 6.90 8.78 5.01
N ALA A 99 6.29 9.92 5.32
CA ALA A 99 6.93 11.06 5.97
C ALA A 99 7.45 10.77 7.40
N VAL A 100 6.96 9.71 8.04
CA VAL A 100 7.27 9.43 9.45
C VAL A 100 8.10 8.16 9.57
N THR A 101 9.19 8.26 10.34
CA THR A 101 9.97 7.13 10.82
C THR A 101 9.82 7.06 12.33
N THR A 102 9.27 5.96 12.82
CA THR A 102 8.96 5.76 14.24
C THR A 102 10.16 5.17 14.98
N HIS A 103 10.09 5.14 16.32
CA HIS A 103 11.10 4.45 17.12
C HIS A 103 11.14 2.93 16.88
N ALA A 104 10.01 2.31 16.53
CA ALA A 104 10.00 0.89 16.17
C ALA A 104 10.75 0.64 14.85
N ASP A 105 10.67 1.60 13.92
CA ASP A 105 11.29 1.49 12.60
C ASP A 105 12.83 1.46 12.68
N VAL A 106 13.47 1.90 13.77
CA VAL A 106 14.94 1.94 13.91
C VAL A 106 15.52 0.72 14.65
N ALA A 107 14.69 -0.28 14.97
CA ALA A 107 15.17 -1.52 15.58
C ALA A 107 16.14 -2.26 14.63
N ARG A 108 16.96 -3.14 15.20
CA ARG A 108 17.78 -4.07 14.39
C ARG A 108 16.87 -4.91 13.50
N PHE A 109 17.32 -5.20 12.29
CA PHE A 109 16.64 -6.10 11.38
C PHE A 109 17.34 -7.46 11.39
N THR A 110 16.59 -8.50 11.76
CA THR A 110 17.09 -9.86 12.00
C THR A 110 16.43 -10.86 11.05
N GLU A 111 16.95 -12.09 11.05
CA GLU A 111 16.35 -13.21 10.33
C GLU A 111 14.92 -13.49 10.77
N SER A 112 14.59 -13.28 12.06
CA SER A 112 13.23 -13.45 12.57
C SER A 112 12.29 -12.39 12.02
N ASP A 113 12.76 -11.14 11.86
CA ASP A 113 11.96 -10.07 11.27
C ASP A 113 11.66 -10.35 9.79
N LEU A 114 12.66 -10.87 9.06
CA LEU A 114 12.50 -11.27 7.67
C LEU A 114 11.53 -12.46 7.53
N ASP A 115 11.62 -13.46 8.40
CA ASP A 115 10.70 -14.61 8.40
C ASP A 115 9.26 -14.16 8.66
N GLU A 116 9.05 -13.32 9.67
CA GLU A 116 7.73 -12.74 9.95
C GLU A 116 7.19 -11.92 8.79
N ALA A 117 8.03 -11.07 8.18
CA ALA A 117 7.65 -10.29 7.02
C ALA A 117 7.28 -11.18 5.83
N THR A 118 8.09 -12.21 5.55
CA THR A 118 7.81 -13.21 4.50
C THR A 118 6.46 -13.88 4.72
N SER A 119 6.24 -14.33 5.95
CA SER A 119 5.00 -14.96 6.40
C SER A 119 3.80 -14.04 6.20
N ARG A 120 3.89 -12.79 6.64
CA ARG A 120 2.81 -11.78 6.58
C ARG A 120 2.49 -11.36 5.15
N LEU A 121 3.50 -10.91 4.40
CA LEU A 121 3.32 -10.35 3.06
C LEU A 121 2.86 -11.40 2.05
N THR A 122 3.38 -12.63 2.13
CA THR A 122 2.93 -13.72 1.25
C THR A 122 1.46 -14.05 1.48
N ARG A 123 0.98 -14.01 2.72
CA ARG A 123 -0.46 -14.23 3.02
C ARG A 123 -1.34 -13.10 2.50
N LEU A 124 -0.88 -11.85 2.59
CA LEU A 124 -1.59 -10.72 1.98
C LEU A 124 -1.66 -10.87 0.47
N ALA A 125 -0.57 -11.25 -0.20
CA ALA A 125 -0.56 -11.51 -1.65
C ALA A 125 -1.55 -12.62 -2.04
N VAL A 126 -1.58 -13.72 -1.27
CA VAL A 126 -2.57 -14.79 -1.46
C VAL A 126 -4.01 -14.29 -1.27
N ALA A 127 -4.27 -13.41 -0.30
CA ALA A 127 -5.60 -12.84 -0.09
C ALA A 127 -6.06 -11.99 -1.28
N TYR A 128 -5.17 -11.14 -1.82
CA TYR A 128 -5.40 -10.40 -3.06
C TYR A 128 -5.71 -11.35 -4.23
N ARG A 129 -4.86 -12.35 -4.47
CA ARG A 129 -5.07 -13.32 -5.55
C ARG A 129 -6.40 -14.06 -5.41
N ALA A 130 -6.74 -14.49 -4.19
CA ALA A 130 -8.00 -15.18 -3.93
C ALA A 130 -9.21 -14.27 -4.22
N ARG A 131 -9.16 -13.00 -3.81
CA ARG A 131 -10.18 -12.00 -4.12
C ARG A 131 -10.31 -11.78 -5.61
N LEU A 132 -9.22 -11.45 -6.29
CA LEU A 132 -9.22 -11.06 -7.70
C LEU A 132 -9.63 -12.20 -8.63
N ARG A 133 -9.24 -13.44 -8.34
CA ARG A 133 -9.69 -14.63 -9.11
C ARG A 133 -11.19 -14.87 -9.05
N GLY A 134 -11.88 -14.35 -8.03
CA GLY A 134 -13.32 -14.47 -7.87
C GLY A 134 -14.12 -13.39 -8.60
N LEU A 135 -13.47 -12.38 -9.17
CA LEU A 135 -14.15 -11.26 -9.84
C LEU A 135 -14.33 -11.52 -11.33
N ALA A 136 -15.49 -11.13 -11.86
CA ALA A 136 -15.71 -11.10 -13.29
C ALA A 136 -14.94 -9.91 -13.92
N PRO A 137 -14.51 -10.00 -15.19
CA PRO A 137 -13.72 -8.94 -15.84
C PRO A 137 -14.41 -7.56 -15.84
N ASP A 138 -15.72 -7.51 -16.04
CA ASP A 138 -16.51 -6.28 -15.99
C ASP A 138 -16.52 -5.63 -14.60
N VAL A 139 -16.44 -6.41 -13.52
CA VAL A 139 -16.30 -5.88 -12.15
C VAL A 139 -14.93 -5.25 -11.94
N LEU A 140 -13.86 -5.81 -12.54
CA LEU A 140 -12.52 -5.23 -12.44
C LEU A 140 -12.44 -3.85 -13.09
N ASP A 141 -13.21 -3.65 -14.15
CA ASP A 141 -13.20 -2.47 -15.01
C ASP A 141 -14.35 -1.49 -14.75
N LEU A 142 -15.24 -1.83 -13.82
CA LEU A 142 -16.33 -0.95 -13.41
C LEU A 142 -15.78 0.30 -12.73
N ARG A 143 -16.06 1.46 -13.32
CA ARG A 143 -15.76 2.77 -12.75
C ARG A 143 -17.00 3.36 -12.08
N PRO A 144 -16.99 3.62 -10.77
CA PRO A 144 -18.13 4.22 -10.08
C PRO A 144 -18.43 5.66 -10.53
N ASP A 145 -17.38 6.48 -10.64
CA ASP A 145 -17.44 7.88 -11.08
C ASP A 145 -16.09 8.35 -11.64
N ALA A 146 -16.05 9.57 -12.18
CA ALA A 146 -14.87 10.13 -12.84
C ALA A 146 -13.66 10.41 -11.91
N ALA A 147 -13.83 10.32 -10.59
CA ALA A 147 -12.77 10.55 -9.61
C ALA A 147 -12.30 9.25 -8.94
N THR A 148 -12.99 8.14 -9.16
CA THR A 148 -12.74 6.88 -8.47
C THR A 148 -12.05 5.88 -9.39
N TRP A 149 -10.93 5.32 -8.94
CA TRP A 149 -10.21 4.27 -9.68
C TRP A 149 -11.01 2.97 -9.77
N THR A 150 -10.86 2.26 -10.89
CA THR A 150 -11.37 0.88 -11.03
C THR A 150 -10.59 -0.07 -10.12
N VAL A 151 -11.12 -1.27 -9.88
CA VAL A 151 -10.37 -2.29 -9.11
C VAL A 151 -9.07 -2.64 -9.83
N ARG A 152 -9.07 -2.70 -11.18
CA ARG A 152 -7.85 -2.90 -11.96
C ARG A 152 -6.82 -1.81 -11.68
N GLU A 153 -7.20 -0.54 -11.78
CA GLU A 153 -6.32 0.60 -11.51
C GLU A 153 -5.75 0.57 -10.09
N VAL A 154 -6.58 0.25 -9.09
CA VAL A 154 -6.14 0.08 -7.70
C VAL A 154 -5.08 -1.02 -7.61
N VAL A 155 -5.30 -2.19 -8.22
CA VAL A 155 -4.31 -3.29 -8.16
C VAL A 155 -2.99 -2.91 -8.84
N HIS A 156 -3.03 -2.19 -9.96
CA HIS A 156 -1.81 -1.68 -10.61
C HIS A 156 -1.07 -0.72 -9.68
N HIS A 157 -1.76 0.26 -9.09
CA HIS A 157 -1.16 1.18 -8.14
C HIS A 157 -0.53 0.45 -6.94
N VAL A 158 -1.27 -0.48 -6.34
CA VAL A 158 -0.79 -1.24 -5.18
C VAL A 158 0.43 -2.09 -5.54
N SER A 159 0.55 -2.58 -6.78
CA SER A 159 1.72 -3.34 -7.21
C SER A 159 3.02 -2.52 -7.22
N GLU A 160 2.92 -1.19 -7.20
CA GLU A 160 4.07 -0.28 -7.09
C GLU A 160 4.69 -0.24 -5.68
N VAL A 161 4.17 -1.05 -4.74
CA VAL A 161 4.68 -1.18 -3.36
C VAL A 161 6.17 -1.55 -3.29
N THR A 162 6.74 -2.08 -4.38
CA THR A 162 8.19 -2.30 -4.56
C THR A 162 9.01 -1.02 -4.37
N TYR A 163 8.42 0.16 -4.63
CA TYR A 163 9.02 1.47 -4.35
C TYR A 163 9.56 1.55 -2.91
N TYR A 164 8.81 1.07 -1.91
CA TYR A 164 9.22 1.16 -0.50
C TYR A 164 10.45 0.29 -0.19
N ALA A 165 10.61 -0.84 -0.87
CA ALA A 165 11.80 -1.67 -0.74
C ALA A 165 12.98 -1.07 -1.51
N ARG A 166 12.75 -0.58 -2.72
CA ARG A 166 13.79 0.07 -3.54
C ARG A 166 14.36 1.33 -2.89
N ALA A 167 13.57 2.05 -2.09
CA ALA A 167 14.04 3.19 -1.29
C ALA A 167 15.19 2.84 -0.32
N MET A 168 15.32 1.57 0.09
CA MET A 168 16.45 1.07 0.89
C MET A 168 17.65 0.64 0.04
N ALA A 169 17.47 0.44 -1.28
CA ALA A 169 18.52 0.01 -2.20
C ALA A 169 19.27 1.19 -2.86
N THR A 170 18.80 2.43 -2.64
CA THR A 170 19.33 3.66 -3.27
C THR A 170 20.39 4.37 -2.41
N GLY A 171 21.10 3.66 -1.53
CA GLY A 171 22.08 4.21 -0.59
C GLY A 171 23.49 3.67 -0.78
#